data_AF-A0A7C7C7S0-F1
#
_entry.id   AF-A0A7C7C7S0-F1
#
_cell.length_a   1.000
_cell.length_b   1.000
_cell.length_c   1.000
_cell.angle_alpha   90.00
_cell.angle_beta   90.00
_cell.angle_gamma   90.00
#
_symmetry.space_group_name_H-M   'P 1'
#
loop_
_entity.id
_entity.type
_entity.pdbx_description
1 polymer ?
#
loop_
_entity_poly.entity_id
_entity_poly.type
_entity_poly.pdbx_seq_one_letter_code
_entity_poly.pdbx_strand_id
1 'polypeptide(L)'
;MHDFTYHTYYQCNSTEGFSTEVKGSNGNAYTVRYGSSGHKEHDYSHGYSCTCPSYKFDKKATCKHIEQVKKEGRHCNWMQFTDGNTPTIEPDGTQVCPECGNGITAREWAC
;
A
#
# COMPACT_ATOMS: atom_id res chain seq x y z
N MET A 1 27.09 -9.61 -20.29
CA MET A 1 25.67 -9.27 -20.50
C MET A 1 25.04 -9.25 -19.13
N HIS A 2 24.54 -8.10 -18.67
CA HIS A 2 23.72 -8.06 -17.45
C HIS A 2 22.36 -8.65 -17.84
N ASP A 3 22.03 -9.79 -17.26
CA ASP A 3 20.72 -10.42 -17.41
C ASP A 3 19.73 -9.55 -16.62
N PHE A 4 19.08 -8.61 -17.30
CA PHE A 4 17.98 -7.85 -16.71
C PHE A 4 16.76 -8.77 -16.67
N THR A 5 16.72 -9.66 -15.69
CA THR A 5 15.53 -10.46 -15.41
C THR A 5 14.47 -9.54 -14.84
N TYR A 6 13.58 -9.03 -15.70
CA TYR A 6 12.40 -8.30 -15.25
C TYR A 6 11.45 -9.28 -14.59
N HIS A 7 11.19 -9.08 -13.30
CA HIS A 7 10.19 -9.84 -12.58
C HIS A 7 8.89 -9.04 -12.61
N THR A 8 7.83 -9.65 -13.14
CA THR A 8 6.47 -9.10 -13.05
C THR A 8 5.83 -9.56 -11.75
N TYR A 9 5.23 -8.64 -11.00
CA TYR A 9 4.40 -8.94 -9.84
C TYR A 9 3.06 -8.22 -9.95
N TYR A 10 2.03 -8.77 -9.31
CA TYR A 10 0.72 -8.13 -9.21
C TYR A 10 0.58 -7.37 -7.90
N GLN A 11 -0.08 -6.21 -7.95
CA GLN A 11 -0.50 -5.45 -6.79
C GLN A 11 -1.97 -5.03 -6.91
N CYS A 12 -2.65 -4.83 -5.79
CA CYS A 12 -4.02 -4.35 -5.80
C CYS A 12 -4.09 -2.88 -6.25
N ASN A 13 -5.04 -2.51 -7.11
CA ASN A 13 -5.21 -1.12 -7.55
C ASN A 13 -5.56 -0.17 -6.42
N SER A 14 -6.32 -0.64 -5.43
CA SER A 14 -6.64 0.15 -4.23
C SER A 14 -5.41 0.54 -3.40
N THR A 15 -4.26 -0.09 -3.67
CA THR A 15 -3.00 0.19 -3.00
C THR A 15 -2.30 1.41 -3.60
N GLU A 16 -2.44 1.65 -4.90
CA GLU A 16 -1.71 2.69 -5.59
C GLU A 16 -2.36 4.07 -5.42
N GLY A 17 -1.62 5.02 -4.85
CA GLY A 17 -2.09 6.40 -4.70
C GLY A 17 -3.20 6.57 -3.67
N PHE A 18 -3.42 5.58 -2.79
CA PHE A 18 -4.39 5.71 -1.73
C PHE A 18 -4.04 6.90 -0.84
N SER A 19 -4.97 7.83 -0.69
CA SER A 19 -4.85 8.99 0.16
C SER A 19 -6.19 9.24 0.82
N THR A 20 -6.22 9.20 2.15
CA THR A 20 -7.41 9.52 2.93
C THR A 20 -7.09 10.58 3.96
N GLU A 21 -8.07 11.43 4.22
CA GLU A 21 -7.98 12.42 5.27
C GLU A 21 -8.63 11.87 6.54
N VAL A 22 -7.94 11.97 7.68
CA VAL A 22 -8.42 11.53 8.98
C VAL A 22 -8.37 12.68 9.96
N LYS A 23 -9.45 12.86 10.71
CA LYS A 23 -9.55 13.88 11.75
C LYS A 23 -8.83 13.39 12.99
N GLY A 24 -7.79 14.11 13.42
CA GLY A 24 -7.13 13.83 14.69
C GLY A 24 -7.89 14.40 15.88
N SER A 25 -7.52 13.95 17.08
CA SER A 25 -8.19 14.30 18.34
C SER A 25 -8.23 15.80 18.66
N ASN A 26 -7.37 16.61 18.04
CA ASN A 26 -7.32 18.07 18.22
C ASN A 26 -8.14 18.85 17.18
N GLY A 27 -8.94 18.17 16.33
CA GLY A 27 -9.69 18.81 15.24
C GLY A 27 -8.87 19.08 13.97
N ASN A 28 -7.56 18.84 14.00
CA ASN A 28 -6.70 18.93 12.82
C ASN A 28 -6.91 17.73 11.89
N ALA A 29 -7.04 18.00 10.60
CA ALA A 29 -7.08 16.97 9.57
C ALA A 29 -5.67 16.54 9.19
N TYR A 30 -5.41 15.23 9.20
CA TYR A 30 -4.15 14.63 8.80
C TYR A 30 -4.38 13.76 7.56
N THR A 31 -3.46 13.81 6.62
CA THR A 31 -3.53 12.99 5.41
C THR A 31 -2.70 11.73 5.63
N VAL A 32 -3.33 10.58 5.49
CA VAL A 32 -2.67 9.27 5.43
C VAL A 32 -2.60 8.88 3.97
N ARG A 33 -1.39 8.57 3.50
CA ARG A 33 -1.11 8.13 2.14
C ARG A 33 -0.49 6.75 2.18
N TYR A 34 -0.78 5.92 1.20
CA TYR A 34 -0.08 4.67 0.98
C TYR A 34 0.64 4.72 -0.37
N GLY A 35 1.92 4.36 -0.37
CA GLY A 35 2.71 4.27 -1.59
C GLY A 35 4.20 4.28 -1.33
N SER A 36 4.98 4.30 -2.40
CA SER A 36 6.45 4.30 -2.39
C SER A 36 7.02 5.68 -2.02
N SER A 37 6.22 6.74 -2.18
CA SER A 37 6.63 8.12 -1.94
C SER A 37 6.22 8.59 -0.54
N GLY A 38 7.13 8.46 0.43
CA GLY A 38 6.97 9.05 1.76
C GLY A 38 7.06 8.07 2.93
N HIS A 39 7.45 6.82 2.70
CA HIS A 39 7.84 5.93 3.79
C HIS A 39 9.22 6.30 4.34
N LYS A 40 9.42 6.14 5.64
CA LYS A 40 10.69 6.48 6.31
C LYS A 40 11.80 5.49 6.01
N GLU A 41 11.45 4.29 5.56
CA GLU A 41 12.43 3.28 5.17
C GLU A 41 12.92 3.62 3.76
N HIS A 42 14.24 3.72 3.62
CA HIS A 42 14.96 4.00 2.37
C HIS A 42 14.88 2.88 1.34
N ASP A 43 14.08 1.86 1.64
CA ASP A 43 13.87 0.71 0.80
C ASP A 43 12.61 0.97 -0.03
N TYR A 44 12.53 0.39 -1.22
CA TYR A 44 11.37 0.49 -2.14
C TYR A 44 10.10 -0.18 -1.56
N SER A 45 10.02 -0.29 -0.25
CA SER A 45 8.92 -0.82 0.53
C SER A 45 7.73 0.13 0.47
N HIS A 46 6.68 -0.36 -0.16
CA HIS A 46 5.38 0.28 -0.13
C HIS A 46 4.86 0.32 1.31
N GLY A 47 4.42 1.50 1.77
CA GLY A 47 3.86 1.60 3.09
C GLY A 47 3.03 2.86 3.32
N TYR A 48 2.48 2.93 4.54
CA TYR A 48 1.71 4.06 5.04
C TYR A 48 2.57 5.24 5.50
N SER A 49 2.39 6.38 4.86
CA SER A 49 2.89 7.67 5.32
C SER A 49 1.76 8.49 5.93
N CYS A 50 2.05 9.26 6.98
CA CYS A 50 1.07 10.17 7.57
C CYS A 50 1.69 11.54 7.83
N THR A 51 0.94 12.61 7.55
CA THR A 51 1.38 13.99 7.84
C THR A 51 1.31 14.35 9.33
N CYS A 52 0.87 13.42 10.19
CA CYS A 52 0.81 13.65 11.63
C CYS A 52 2.22 13.91 12.19
N PRO A 53 2.42 14.93 13.05
CA PRO A 53 3.73 15.21 13.63
C PRO A 53 4.25 14.00 14.42
N SER A 54 3.36 13.26 15.10
CA SER A 54 3.72 12.01 15.77
C SER A 54 4.39 11.00 14.82
N TYR A 55 3.91 10.82 13.58
CA TYR A 55 4.57 9.93 12.60
C TYR A 55 5.94 10.46 12.21
N LYS A 56 6.10 11.78 12.08
CA LYS A 56 7.39 12.41 11.76
C LYS A 56 8.44 12.18 12.85
N PHE A 57 8.05 12.18 14.12
CA PHE A 57 8.99 12.00 15.24
C PHE A 57 9.10 10.54 15.73
N ASP A 58 8.11 9.69 15.45
CA ASP A 58 8.11 8.31 15.90
C ASP A 58 9.03 7.43 15.03
N LYS A 59 9.88 6.64 15.68
CA LYS A 59 10.83 5.74 15.00
C LYS A 59 10.16 4.46 14.47
N LYS A 60 8.96 4.11 14.95
CA LYS A 60 8.25 2.88 14.55
C LYS A 60 7.24 3.08 13.42
N ALA A 61 7.12 4.30 12.89
CA ALA A 61 6.18 4.62 11.80
C ALA A 61 4.70 4.25 12.09
N THR A 62 4.33 4.02 13.35
CA THR A 62 2.98 3.68 13.79
C THR A 62 2.26 4.93 14.28
N CYS A 63 1.44 5.56 13.41
CA CYS A 63 0.52 6.63 13.82
C CYS A 63 -0.88 6.06 14.02
N LYS A 64 -1.60 6.49 15.06
CA LYS A 64 -2.99 6.06 15.32
C LYS A 64 -3.92 6.26 14.11
N HIS A 65 -3.64 7.28 13.32
CA HIS A 65 -4.31 7.56 12.04
C HIS A 65 -4.14 6.42 11.02
N ILE A 66 -2.93 5.87 10.91
CA ILE A 66 -2.64 4.74 10.02
C ILE A 66 -3.36 3.49 10.54
N GLU A 67 -3.30 3.24 11.85
CA GLU A 67 -4.02 2.11 12.46
C GLU A 67 -5.53 2.21 12.29
N GLN A 68 -6.09 3.41 12.38
CA GLN A 68 -7.50 3.65 12.11
C GLN A 68 -7.84 3.31 10.66
N VAL A 69 -7.05 3.78 9.70
CA VAL A 69 -7.26 3.48 8.27
C VAL A 69 -7.18 1.99 8.00
N LYS A 70 -6.19 1.30 8.58
CA LYS A 70 -6.06 -0.16 8.54
C LYS A 70 -7.30 -0.86 9.10
N LYS A 71 -7.78 -0.40 10.26
CA LYS A 71 -8.94 -0.98 10.95
C LYS A 71 -10.25 -0.71 10.21
N GLU A 72 -10.40 0.45 9.57
CA GLU A 72 -11.56 0.74 8.72
C GLU A 72 -11.54 -0.06 7.41
N GLY A 73 -10.44 -0.75 7.08
CA GLY A 73 -10.33 -1.58 5.88
C GLY A 73 -10.53 -0.78 4.59
N ARG A 74 -10.28 0.53 4.61
CA ARG A 74 -10.58 1.42 3.47
C ARG A 74 -9.70 1.17 2.25
N HIS A 75 -8.63 0.41 2.41
CA HIS A 75 -7.85 -0.07 1.28
C HIS A 75 -7.26 -1.43 1.58
N CYS A 76 -7.01 -2.13 0.49
CA CYS A 76 -6.22 -3.33 0.48
C CYS A 76 -4.79 -2.97 0.09
N ASN A 77 -3.82 -3.51 0.82
CA ASN A 77 -2.39 -3.32 0.59
C ASN A 77 -1.74 -4.58 0.01
N TRP A 78 -2.53 -5.46 -0.59
CA TRP A 78 -2.06 -6.72 -1.11
C TRP A 78 -1.07 -6.51 -2.27
N MET A 79 0.07 -7.18 -2.15
CA MET A 79 1.09 -7.30 -3.18
C MET A 79 1.53 -8.75 -3.26
N GLN A 80 1.54 -9.31 -4.48
CA GLN A 80 1.94 -10.70 -4.71
C GLN A 80 3.33 -11.01 -4.13
N PHE A 81 4.27 -10.07 -4.25
CA PHE A 81 5.64 -10.26 -3.76
C PHE A 81 5.72 -10.30 -2.22
N THR A 82 4.91 -9.49 -1.53
CA THR A 82 4.96 -9.34 -0.06
C THR A 82 4.06 -10.34 0.65
N ASP A 83 2.86 -10.57 0.11
CA ASP A 83 1.85 -11.47 0.69
C ASP A 83 1.95 -12.91 0.17
N GLY A 84 2.72 -13.16 -0.91
CA GLY A 84 2.97 -14.50 -1.46
C GLY A 84 1.75 -15.17 -2.12
N ASN A 85 0.58 -14.54 -2.10
CA ASN A 85 -0.64 -15.04 -2.73
C ASN A 85 -0.68 -14.68 -4.22
N THR A 86 -1.39 -15.47 -5.03
CA THR A 86 -1.68 -15.17 -6.44
C THR A 86 -3.01 -14.45 -6.60
N PRO A 87 -3.20 -13.67 -7.69
CA PRO A 87 -4.48 -13.02 -7.93
C PRO A 87 -5.60 -14.03 -8.16
N THR A 88 -6.79 -13.71 -7.65
CA THR A 88 -8.00 -14.52 -7.87
C THR A 88 -8.49 -14.30 -9.30
N ILE A 89 -8.87 -15.38 -9.98
CA ILE A 89 -9.44 -15.32 -11.32
C ILE A 89 -10.95 -15.43 -11.19
N GLU A 90 -11.66 -14.38 -11.57
CA GLU A 90 -13.13 -14.36 -11.65
C GLU A 90 -13.63 -15.25 -12.80
N PRO A 91 -14.90 -15.70 -12.78
CA PRO A 91 -15.45 -16.58 -13.82
C PRO A 91 -15.40 -16.00 -15.24
N ASP A 92 -15.29 -14.67 -15.37
CA ASP A 92 -15.11 -13.96 -16.66
C ASP A 92 -13.64 -13.97 -17.15
N GLY A 93 -12.71 -14.55 -16.38
CA GLY A 93 -11.28 -14.58 -16.68
C GLY A 93 -10.51 -13.34 -16.19
N THR A 94 -11.19 -12.39 -15.54
CA THR A 94 -10.57 -11.19 -14.97
C THR A 94 -9.78 -11.52 -13.71
N GLN A 95 -8.56 -10.99 -13.59
CA GLN A 95 -7.72 -11.14 -12.39
C GLN A 95 -8.01 -10.02 -11.39
N VAL A 96 -8.34 -10.40 -10.16
CA VAL A 96 -8.66 -9.50 -9.06
C VAL A 96 -7.82 -9.79 -7.83
N CYS A 97 -7.77 -8.82 -6.93
CA CYS A 97 -7.08 -8.91 -5.67
C CYS A 97 -7.74 -9.98 -4.81
N PRO A 98 -6.99 -10.97 -4.28
CA PRO A 98 -7.55 -12.06 -3.51
C PRO A 98 -8.12 -11.61 -2.16
N GLU A 99 -7.67 -10.48 -1.63
CA GLU A 99 -8.11 -9.99 -0.32
C GLU A 99 -9.37 -9.12 -0.38
N CYS A 100 -9.54 -8.32 -1.44
CA CYS A 100 -10.64 -7.35 -1.51
C CYS A 100 -11.46 -7.41 -2.80
N GLY A 101 -11.09 -8.25 -3.76
CA GLY A 101 -11.78 -8.37 -5.05
C GLY A 101 -11.62 -7.16 -5.98
N ASN A 102 -10.83 -6.13 -5.61
CA ASN A 102 -10.55 -5.01 -6.51
C ASN A 102 -9.62 -5.44 -7.65
N GLY A 103 -9.67 -4.74 -8.78
CA GLY A 103 -8.75 -4.98 -9.88
C GLY A 103 -7.27 -4.89 -9.44
N ILE A 104 -6.41 -5.64 -10.11
CA ILE A 104 -4.97 -5.62 -9.89
C ILE A 104 -4.26 -4.89 -11.03
N THR A 105 -3.05 -4.42 -10.76
CA THR A 105 -2.11 -3.93 -11.77
C THR A 105 -0.86 -4.79 -11.74
N ALA A 106 -0.40 -5.21 -12.92
CA ALA A 106 0.90 -5.82 -13.11
C ALA A 106 1.98 -4.72 -13.06
N ARG A 107 2.99 -4.93 -12.24
CA ARG A 107 4.17 -4.07 -12.10
C ARG A 107 5.41 -4.88 -12.42
N GLU A 108 6.39 -4.19 -13.01
CA GLU A 108 7.70 -4.77 -13.32
C GLU A 108 8.71 -4.20 -12.33
N TRP A 109 9.55 -5.05 -11.76
CA TRP A 109 10.73 -4.61 -11.02
C TRP A 109 11.99 -5.23 -11.64
N ALA A 110 12.99 -4.38 -11.83
CA ALA A 110 14.32 -4.79 -12.24
C ALA A 110 15.12 -5.14 -10.99
N CYS A 111 15.69 -6.35 -10.96
CA CYS A 111 16.56 -6.82 -9.89
C CYS A 111 18.03 -6.43 -10.14
#